data_AF-A0A3D9L1D3-F1
#
_entry.id   AF-A0A3D9L1D3-F1
#
_cell.length_a   1.000
_cell.length_b   1.000
_cell.length_c   1.000
_cell.angle_alpha   90.00
_cell.angle_beta   90.00
_cell.angle_gamma   90.00
#
_symmetry.space_group_name_H-M   'P 1'
#
loop_
_entity.id
_entity.type
_entity.pdbx_description
1 polymer ?
#
loop_
_entity_poly.entity_id
_entity_poly.type
_entity_poly.pdbx_seq_one_letter_code
_entity_poly.pdbx_strand_id
1 'polypeptide(L)'
;MNKIITLLLLLVCTIYARAQPQFELQEVSTVATSYNTVTSTVHDTGGGIFLYTAGDGNEIDVFQVNQSGVLALIKSYVVTGGAKTVRGLTTAQVEGKDFLFAGLKGGNAVEVFEIAKNGTLNSVFVLQDTDTTYLGIVITLQVVHMQSDSYLFVGGLEKTPGLSAFKIHADGQLTHIQSLADTEKIYTDGIIGMSIHTIADKTYLFTGGFQDNGLSSWRVYEDGRFENLSNIGDDRTLFLNGTYPVISATKKGWNYVIVGHRHHSYYKPTPWVKDRYSYYYHGDAVSVFWVNPKGELVPRSATIDDTQTLTKGQTRLHKLSYNDEYDIIAVATRDDQSLQLFMLNETGRLIPAGNIITGFPIYYGLSGQKIGDDYFLFAGSVENNTLKAYQLIEN
;
A
#
# COMPACT_ATOMS: atom_id res chain seq x y z
N MET A 1 -10.64 57.39 53.19
CA MET A 1 -10.76 55.91 53.27
C MET A 1 -11.17 55.43 51.88
N ASN A 2 -10.21 55.25 50.97
CA ASN A 2 -10.47 54.92 49.56
C ASN A 2 -10.38 53.40 49.37
N LYS A 3 -11.47 52.78 48.91
CA LYS A 3 -11.50 51.37 48.51
C LYS A 3 -11.08 51.28 47.04
N ILE A 4 -9.99 50.58 46.78
CA ILE A 4 -9.61 50.12 45.44
C ILE A 4 -10.22 48.73 45.26
N ILE A 5 -11.07 48.58 44.24
CA ILE A 5 -11.63 47.30 43.80
C ILE A 5 -10.73 46.81 42.65
N THR A 6 -10.03 45.70 42.86
CA THR A 6 -9.24 45.05 41.82
C THR A 6 -10.16 44.14 41.01
N LEU A 7 -10.39 44.49 39.74
CA LEU A 7 -11.15 43.68 38.78
C LEU A 7 -10.20 42.65 38.15
N LEU A 8 -10.43 41.37 38.42
CA LEU A 8 -9.70 40.26 37.82
C LEU A 8 -10.38 39.90 36.49
N LEU A 9 -9.78 40.25 35.35
CA LEU A 9 -10.23 39.81 34.02
C LEU A 9 -9.81 38.34 33.82
N LEU A 10 -10.78 37.43 33.78
CA LEU A 10 -10.57 36.07 33.26
C LEU A 10 -10.52 36.13 31.73
N LEU A 11 -9.35 35.88 31.16
CA LEU A 11 -9.19 35.67 29.72
C LEU A 11 -9.69 34.25 29.41
N VAL A 12 -10.94 34.14 28.93
CA VAL A 12 -11.46 32.87 28.40
C VAL A 12 -10.89 32.72 26.99
N CYS A 13 -9.82 31.93 26.86
CA CYS A 13 -9.29 31.52 25.57
C CYS A 13 -10.21 30.41 25.05
N THR A 14 -11.18 30.74 24.20
CA THR A 14 -11.95 29.75 23.44
C THR A 14 -11.02 29.10 22.42
N ILE A 15 -10.50 27.92 22.75
CA ILE A 15 -9.86 27.04 21.78
C ILE A 15 -11.00 26.54 20.87
N TYR A 16 -11.10 27.08 19.66
CA TYR A 16 -11.91 26.45 18.62
C TYR A 16 -11.21 25.14 18.26
N ALA A 17 -11.72 24.01 18.76
CA ALA A 17 -11.37 22.72 18.19
C ALA A 17 -11.84 22.74 16.73
N ARG A 18 -10.90 22.71 15.79
CA ARG A 18 -11.24 22.60 14.37
C ARG A 18 -11.95 21.26 14.20
N ALA A 19 -13.12 21.27 13.56
CA ALA A 19 -13.82 20.03 13.26
C ALA A 19 -12.91 19.14 12.40
N GLN A 20 -12.94 17.84 12.63
CA GLN A 20 -12.20 16.90 11.81
C GLN A 20 -12.69 16.99 10.35
N PRO A 21 -11.79 16.98 9.37
CA PRO A 21 -12.16 16.94 7.94
C PRO A 21 -13.10 15.77 7.62
N GLN A 22 -14.07 16.04 6.76
CA GLN A 22 -14.98 15.06 6.18
C GLN A 22 -14.97 15.24 4.66
N PHE A 23 -15.14 14.14 3.93
CA PHE A 23 -15.03 14.12 2.48
C PHE A 23 -16.21 13.41 1.84
N GLU A 24 -16.73 14.00 0.77
CA GLU A 24 -17.52 13.30 -0.24
C GLU A 24 -16.59 12.79 -1.35
N LEU A 25 -16.81 11.57 -1.83
CA LEU A 25 -16.10 11.05 -3.01
C LEU A 25 -16.95 11.27 -4.25
N GLN A 26 -16.53 12.18 -5.12
CA GLN A 26 -17.21 12.46 -6.38
C GLN A 26 -16.53 11.72 -7.52
N GLU A 27 -17.29 10.88 -8.24
CA GLU A 27 -16.79 10.28 -9.48
C GLU A 27 -16.55 11.36 -10.55
N VAL A 28 -15.33 11.43 -11.08
CA VAL A 28 -14.93 12.41 -12.10
C VAL A 28 -14.52 11.76 -13.43
N SER A 29 -14.27 10.45 -13.43
CA SER A 29 -13.90 9.71 -14.62
C SER A 29 -14.26 8.23 -14.49
N THR A 30 -14.72 7.64 -15.58
CA THR A 30 -14.88 6.19 -15.75
C THR A 30 -14.32 5.81 -17.12
N VAL A 31 -13.41 4.84 -17.14
CA VAL A 31 -12.77 4.33 -18.36
C VAL A 31 -12.73 2.81 -18.36
N ALA A 32 -12.51 2.23 -19.54
CA ALA A 32 -12.25 0.81 -19.69
C ALA A 32 -10.73 0.54 -19.64
N THR A 33 -10.36 -0.60 -19.06
CA THR A 33 -9.00 -1.17 -19.04
C THR A 33 -8.93 -2.40 -19.96
N SER A 34 -7.74 -2.81 -20.40
CA SER A 34 -7.56 -3.99 -21.24
C SER A 34 -8.02 -5.28 -20.54
N TYR A 35 -7.80 -5.37 -19.23
CA TYR A 35 -8.23 -6.46 -18.36
C TYR A 35 -8.82 -5.93 -17.07
N ASN A 36 -9.29 -6.80 -16.17
CA ASN A 36 -9.61 -6.38 -14.82
C ASN A 36 -8.39 -5.71 -14.16
N THR A 37 -8.63 -4.78 -13.24
CA THR A 37 -7.57 -4.09 -12.51
C THR A 37 -7.38 -4.74 -11.15
N VAL A 38 -6.27 -5.44 -11.01
CA VAL A 38 -5.87 -6.07 -9.75
C VAL A 38 -4.85 -5.22 -9.00
N THR A 39 -4.08 -4.41 -9.72
CA THR A 39 -3.02 -3.56 -9.17
C THR A 39 -2.94 -2.25 -9.93
N SER A 40 -2.61 -1.17 -9.23
CA SER A 40 -2.36 0.14 -9.84
C SER A 40 -1.31 0.94 -9.07
N THR A 41 -0.61 1.81 -9.80
CA THR A 41 0.29 2.81 -9.23
C THR A 41 0.25 4.07 -10.07
N VAL A 42 0.50 5.22 -9.44
CA VAL A 42 0.50 6.52 -10.08
C VAL A 42 1.89 7.13 -9.97
N HIS A 43 2.37 7.78 -11.04
CA HIS A 43 3.70 8.36 -11.10
C HIS A 43 3.66 9.73 -11.77
N ASP A 44 4.33 10.71 -11.16
CA ASP A 44 4.59 12.01 -11.79
C ASP A 44 5.97 11.98 -12.42
N THR A 45 6.02 12.13 -13.74
CA THR A 45 7.29 12.16 -14.49
C THR A 45 7.88 13.57 -14.59
N GLY A 46 7.17 14.60 -14.12
CA GLY A 46 7.44 16.01 -14.41
C GLY A 46 6.97 16.47 -15.80
N GLY A 47 6.67 15.54 -16.72
CA GLY A 47 5.95 15.82 -17.98
C GLY A 47 4.43 15.63 -17.87
N GLY A 48 3.97 15.07 -16.75
CA GLY A 48 2.58 14.76 -16.47
C GLY A 48 2.45 13.64 -15.44
N ILE A 49 1.22 13.45 -14.98
CA ILE A 49 0.84 12.40 -14.04
C ILE A 49 0.25 11.22 -14.82
N PHE A 50 0.75 10.02 -14.55
CA PHE A 50 0.38 8.82 -15.26
C PHE A 50 -0.05 7.73 -14.28
N LEU A 51 -1.15 7.06 -14.60
CA LEU A 51 -1.67 5.92 -13.87
C LEU A 51 -1.37 4.66 -14.67
N TYR A 52 -0.73 3.70 -14.00
CA TYR A 52 -0.44 2.37 -14.53
C TYR A 52 -1.38 1.36 -13.88
N THR A 53 -2.09 0.57 -14.68
CA THR A 53 -3.01 -0.45 -14.18
C THR A 53 -2.77 -1.79 -14.85
N ALA A 54 -2.91 -2.87 -14.09
CA ALA A 54 -2.80 -4.21 -14.63
C ALA A 54 -3.59 -5.23 -13.77
N GLY A 55 -3.73 -6.46 -14.27
CA GLY A 55 -4.44 -7.52 -13.56
C GLY A 55 -4.25 -8.91 -14.14
N ASP A 56 -5.34 -9.66 -14.34
CA ASP A 56 -5.29 -11.09 -14.74
C ASP A 56 -4.84 -11.31 -16.20
N GLY A 57 -4.67 -10.22 -16.95
CA GLY A 57 -4.07 -10.23 -18.28
C GLY A 57 -2.55 -10.13 -18.29
N ASN A 58 -1.99 -9.97 -19.48
CA ASN A 58 -0.58 -9.74 -19.74
C ASN A 58 -0.30 -8.30 -20.19
N GLU A 59 -1.20 -7.37 -19.88
CA GLU A 59 -1.08 -5.98 -20.30
C GLU A 59 -0.99 -5.03 -19.10
N ILE A 60 -0.19 -3.99 -19.26
CA ILE A 60 -0.16 -2.80 -18.41
C ILE A 60 -0.75 -1.65 -19.22
N ASP A 61 -1.88 -1.12 -18.78
CA ASP A 61 -2.47 0.09 -19.35
C ASP A 61 -1.82 1.33 -18.76
N VAL A 62 -1.57 2.32 -19.60
CA VAL A 62 -1.05 3.64 -19.21
C VAL A 62 -2.09 4.70 -19.49
N PHE A 63 -2.56 5.37 -18.45
CA PHE A 63 -3.47 6.50 -18.56
C PHE A 63 -2.75 7.79 -18.21
N GLN A 64 -2.98 8.86 -18.97
CA GLN A 64 -2.70 10.21 -18.50
C GLN A 64 -3.80 10.65 -17.53
N VAL A 65 -3.40 11.31 -16.44
CA VAL A 65 -4.32 11.94 -15.50
C VAL A 65 -4.22 13.45 -15.66
N ASN A 66 -5.33 14.12 -15.96
CA ASN A 66 -5.34 15.59 -16.03
C ASN A 66 -5.57 16.22 -14.65
N GLN A 67 -5.57 17.56 -14.59
CA GLN A 67 -5.75 18.30 -13.33
C GLN A 67 -7.08 18.05 -12.62
N SER A 68 -8.12 17.63 -13.34
CA SER A 68 -9.45 17.30 -12.79
C SER A 68 -9.62 15.80 -12.54
N GLY A 69 -8.54 15.01 -12.57
CA GLY A 69 -8.58 13.56 -12.36
C GLY A 69 -9.16 12.75 -13.51
N VAL A 70 -9.41 13.36 -14.68
CA VAL A 70 -9.92 12.66 -15.86
C VAL A 70 -8.82 11.79 -16.46
N LEU A 71 -9.17 10.53 -16.71
CA LEU A 71 -8.28 9.51 -17.26
C LEU A 71 -8.39 9.46 -18.78
N ALA A 72 -7.25 9.45 -19.46
CA ALA A 72 -7.15 9.21 -20.90
C ALA A 72 -6.15 8.10 -21.20
N LEU A 73 -6.61 7.01 -21.82
CA LEU A 73 -5.72 5.91 -22.21
C LEU A 73 -4.71 6.40 -23.24
N ILE A 74 -3.42 6.18 -22.96
CA ILE A 74 -2.33 6.47 -23.88
C ILE A 74 -2.01 5.23 -24.70
N LYS A 75 -1.71 4.13 -24.00
CA LYS A 75 -1.23 2.89 -24.60
C LYS A 75 -1.28 1.73 -23.61
N SER A 76 -1.43 0.52 -24.14
CA SER A 76 -1.29 -0.74 -23.39
C SER A 76 -0.01 -1.45 -23.83
N TYR A 77 0.70 -2.05 -22.87
CA TYR A 77 1.96 -2.75 -23.09
C TYR A 77 1.83 -4.20 -22.69
N VAL A 78 2.20 -5.10 -23.60
CA VAL A 78 2.27 -6.53 -23.30
C VAL A 78 3.58 -6.81 -22.55
N VAL A 79 3.48 -7.41 -21.36
CA VAL A 79 4.65 -7.87 -20.59
C VAL A 79 5.35 -9.02 -21.31
N THR A 80 6.67 -9.08 -21.19
CA THR A 80 7.52 -10.06 -21.90
C THR A 80 8.02 -11.18 -20.98
N GLY A 81 8.06 -10.95 -19.67
CA GLY A 81 8.70 -11.83 -18.70
C GLY A 81 8.00 -13.16 -18.35
N GLY A 82 6.96 -13.56 -19.07
CA GLY A 82 6.28 -14.85 -18.87
C GLY A 82 4.75 -14.75 -18.74
N ALA A 83 4.10 -15.88 -18.46
CA ALA A 83 2.65 -16.06 -18.61
C ALA A 83 1.78 -15.10 -17.77
N LYS A 84 0.62 -14.79 -18.36
CA LYS A 84 -0.37 -13.75 -18.07
C LYS A 84 -0.77 -13.64 -16.60
N THR A 85 -0.36 -12.57 -15.93
CA THR A 85 -1.02 -11.88 -14.80
C THR A 85 0.02 -10.95 -14.16
N VAL A 86 -0.24 -9.65 -14.14
CA VAL A 86 0.55 -8.67 -13.38
C VAL A 86 -0.12 -8.42 -12.04
N ARG A 87 0.57 -8.67 -10.93
CA ARG A 87 -0.01 -8.55 -9.56
C ARG A 87 0.60 -7.44 -8.71
N GLY A 88 1.86 -7.10 -8.93
CA GLY A 88 2.53 -6.00 -8.25
C GLY A 88 2.92 -4.92 -9.26
N LEU A 89 2.65 -3.67 -8.94
CA LEU A 89 3.22 -2.51 -9.62
C LEU A 89 3.76 -1.55 -8.56
N THR A 90 4.98 -1.08 -8.77
CA THR A 90 5.55 0.03 -8.01
C THR A 90 6.44 0.86 -8.92
N THR A 91 6.52 2.16 -8.68
CA THR A 91 7.40 3.06 -9.42
C THR A 91 8.41 3.71 -8.50
N ALA A 92 9.56 4.07 -9.06
CA ALA A 92 10.55 4.86 -8.35
C ALA A 92 11.41 5.65 -9.34
N GLN A 93 11.95 6.77 -8.86
CA GLN A 93 13.02 7.46 -9.56
C GLN A 93 14.36 6.96 -9.03
N VAL A 94 15.23 6.47 -9.90
CA VAL A 94 16.58 5.99 -9.56
C VAL A 94 17.57 6.70 -10.48
N GLU A 95 18.54 7.39 -9.88
CA GLU A 95 19.56 8.17 -10.60
C GLU A 95 19.00 9.11 -11.68
N GLY A 96 17.86 9.74 -11.41
CA GLY A 96 17.21 10.69 -12.32
C GLY A 96 16.39 10.06 -13.45
N LYS A 97 16.27 8.73 -13.49
CA LYS A 97 15.36 8.01 -14.39
C LYS A 97 14.16 7.46 -13.64
N ASP A 98 13.01 7.46 -14.31
CA ASP A 98 11.76 6.94 -13.77
C ASP A 98 11.61 5.47 -14.19
N PHE A 99 11.33 4.57 -13.24
CA PHE A 99 11.15 3.13 -13.50
C PHE A 99 9.82 2.62 -12.96
N LEU A 100 9.23 1.65 -13.68
CA LEU A 100 8.11 0.83 -13.24
C LEU A 100 8.60 -0.62 -13.07
N PHE A 101 8.35 -1.19 -11.89
CA PHE A 101 8.63 -2.59 -11.57
C PHE A 101 7.31 -3.36 -11.55
N ALA A 102 7.24 -4.44 -12.34
CA ALA A 102 6.05 -5.25 -12.50
C ALA A 102 6.29 -6.69 -12.01
N GLY A 103 5.51 -7.12 -11.03
CA GLY A 103 5.52 -8.48 -10.48
C GLY A 103 4.63 -9.39 -11.30
N LEU A 104 5.21 -10.44 -11.90
CA LEU A 104 4.54 -11.35 -12.82
C LEU A 104 4.21 -12.68 -12.12
N LYS A 105 2.96 -12.81 -11.67
CA LYS A 105 2.49 -14.00 -10.91
C LYS A 105 2.63 -15.30 -11.70
N GLY A 106 2.36 -15.28 -13.01
CA GLY A 106 2.44 -16.49 -13.85
C GLY A 106 3.81 -16.72 -14.49
N GLY A 107 4.68 -15.71 -14.47
CA GLY A 107 6.03 -15.76 -15.04
C GLY A 107 7.12 -16.05 -14.02
N ASN A 108 6.79 -16.00 -12.72
CA ASN A 108 7.76 -15.98 -11.63
C ASN A 108 8.91 -15.00 -11.87
N ALA A 109 8.55 -13.76 -12.16
CA ALA A 109 9.51 -12.77 -12.62
C ALA A 109 9.15 -11.34 -12.17
N VAL A 110 10.17 -10.49 -12.14
CA VAL A 110 10.03 -9.04 -12.10
C VAL A 110 10.45 -8.48 -13.46
N GLU A 111 9.56 -7.78 -14.13
CA GLU A 111 9.91 -7.01 -15.33
C GLU A 111 10.06 -5.53 -14.99
N VAL A 112 11.11 -4.91 -15.51
CA VAL A 112 11.47 -3.51 -15.26
C VAL A 112 11.29 -2.73 -16.54
N PHE A 113 10.56 -1.63 -16.44
CA PHE A 113 10.35 -0.68 -17.53
C PHE A 113 10.95 0.66 -17.16
N GLU A 114 11.68 1.28 -18.08
CA GLU A 114 11.97 2.72 -18.03
C GLU A 114 10.71 3.49 -18.45
N ILE A 115 10.36 4.51 -17.68
CA ILE A 115 9.22 5.40 -17.90
C ILE A 115 9.71 6.67 -18.61
N ALA A 116 9.23 6.91 -19.82
CA ALA A 116 9.49 8.16 -20.53
C ALA A 116 8.64 9.32 -19.96
N LYS A 117 9.02 10.57 -20.25
CA LYS A 117 8.32 11.78 -19.76
C LYS A 117 6.85 11.92 -20.21
N ASN A 118 6.44 11.18 -21.23
CA ASN A 118 5.05 11.09 -21.68
C ASN A 118 4.32 9.86 -21.09
N GLY A 119 4.89 9.21 -20.07
CA GLY A 119 4.35 8.04 -19.39
C GLY A 119 4.57 6.71 -20.10
N THR A 120 5.04 6.70 -21.36
CA THR A 120 5.22 5.45 -22.12
C THR A 120 6.32 4.56 -21.51
N LEU A 121 6.13 3.24 -21.63
CA LEU A 121 7.02 2.23 -21.04
C LEU A 121 7.97 1.65 -22.08
N ASN A 122 9.23 1.45 -21.68
CA ASN A 122 10.21 0.67 -22.43
C ASN A 122 10.74 -0.46 -21.53
N SER A 123 10.54 -1.72 -21.89
CA SER A 123 11.07 -2.86 -21.12
C SER A 123 12.60 -2.87 -21.23
N VAL A 124 13.30 -2.83 -20.09
CA VAL A 124 14.76 -2.76 -20.03
C VAL A 124 15.38 -3.97 -19.37
N PHE A 125 14.63 -4.69 -18.53
CA PHE A 125 15.15 -5.87 -17.84
C PHE A 125 14.04 -6.82 -17.41
N VAL A 126 14.33 -8.13 -17.39
CA VAL A 126 13.46 -9.16 -16.82
C VAL A 126 14.31 -10.02 -15.87
N LEU A 127 13.95 -10.01 -14.60
CA LEU A 127 14.52 -10.87 -13.57
C LEU A 127 13.65 -12.11 -13.41
N GLN A 128 14.20 -13.28 -13.69
CA GLN A 128 13.53 -14.56 -13.46
C GLN A 128 13.84 -15.10 -12.07
N ASP A 129 12.89 -15.83 -11.48
CA ASP A 129 13.11 -16.53 -10.22
C ASP A 129 14.14 -17.67 -10.35
N THR A 130 14.78 -17.97 -9.23
CA THR A 130 15.75 -19.05 -9.03
C THR A 130 15.47 -19.73 -7.69
N ASP A 131 16.02 -20.93 -7.49
CA ASP A 131 15.85 -21.69 -6.23
C ASP A 131 16.33 -20.94 -4.97
N THR A 132 17.13 -19.87 -5.15
CA THR A 132 17.72 -19.09 -4.05
C THR A 132 17.12 -17.71 -3.87
N THR A 133 16.34 -17.22 -4.84
CA THR A 133 15.79 -15.85 -4.82
C THR A 133 14.41 -15.76 -4.25
N TYR A 134 13.67 -16.87 -4.06
CA TYR A 134 12.33 -16.86 -3.48
C TYR A 134 11.46 -15.71 -4.02
N LEU A 135 11.31 -15.63 -5.36
CA LEU A 135 10.42 -14.65 -6.01
C LEU A 135 9.08 -15.27 -6.41
N GLY A 136 9.11 -16.55 -6.83
CA GLY A 136 7.98 -17.37 -7.26
C GLY A 136 6.78 -16.55 -7.73
N ILE A 137 5.62 -16.68 -7.09
CA ILE A 137 4.46 -15.84 -7.42
C ILE A 137 4.67 -14.43 -6.87
N VAL A 138 5.33 -13.57 -7.63
CA VAL A 138 5.60 -12.17 -7.26
C VAL A 138 4.29 -11.38 -7.14
N ILE A 139 4.04 -10.82 -5.96
CA ILE A 139 2.83 -10.02 -5.69
C ILE A 139 3.20 -8.63 -5.18
N THR A 140 4.17 -8.54 -4.27
CA THR A 140 4.46 -7.31 -3.55
C THR A 140 5.88 -6.85 -3.83
N LEU A 141 5.98 -5.57 -4.17
CA LEU A 141 7.20 -4.89 -4.54
C LEU A 141 7.30 -3.60 -3.71
N GLN A 142 8.46 -3.37 -3.11
CA GLN A 142 8.74 -2.15 -2.37
C GLN A 142 10.13 -1.63 -2.75
N VAL A 143 10.19 -0.39 -3.23
CA VAL A 143 11.48 0.28 -3.44
C VAL A 143 11.92 0.95 -2.14
N VAL A 144 13.19 0.79 -1.79
CA VAL A 144 13.86 1.42 -0.66
C VAL A 144 14.98 2.29 -1.19
N HIS A 145 14.87 3.60 -1.00
CA HIS A 145 15.95 4.53 -1.29
C HIS A 145 16.87 4.64 -0.08
N MET A 146 18.13 4.25 -0.27
CA MET A 146 19.22 4.51 0.68
C MET A 146 19.98 5.76 0.23
N GLN A 147 21.01 6.17 0.96
CA GLN A 147 21.71 7.43 0.65
C GLN A 147 22.44 7.36 -0.69
N SER A 148 23.04 6.21 -1.00
CA SER A 148 23.88 5.98 -2.16
C SER A 148 23.20 5.20 -3.27
N ASP A 149 22.32 4.27 -2.91
CA ASP A 149 21.73 3.29 -3.80
C ASP A 149 20.24 3.10 -3.55
N SER A 150 19.54 2.47 -4.49
CA SER A 150 18.15 2.07 -4.34
C SER A 150 17.99 0.56 -4.48
N TYR A 151 17.09 -0.01 -3.70
CA TYR A 151 16.88 -1.46 -3.61
C TYR A 151 15.42 -1.81 -3.81
N LEU A 152 15.16 -2.86 -4.59
CA LEU A 152 13.85 -3.46 -4.76
C LEU A 152 13.72 -4.65 -3.82
N PHE A 153 12.75 -4.58 -2.91
CA PHE A 153 12.32 -5.71 -2.10
C PHE A 153 11.14 -6.41 -2.77
N VAL A 154 11.21 -7.73 -2.81
CA VAL A 154 10.27 -8.60 -3.51
C VAL A 154 9.78 -9.69 -2.57
N GLY A 155 8.48 -9.94 -2.59
CA GLY A 155 7.84 -11.04 -1.88
C GLY A 155 6.52 -11.45 -2.53
N GLY A 156 6.03 -12.62 -2.16
CA GLY A 156 4.90 -13.22 -2.86
C GLY A 156 4.31 -14.47 -2.21
N LEU A 157 3.47 -15.18 -2.97
CA LEU A 157 2.77 -16.41 -2.55
C LEU A 157 3.50 -17.65 -3.09
N GLU A 158 4.54 -18.09 -2.40
CA GLU A 158 5.45 -19.10 -2.96
C GLU A 158 5.38 -20.46 -2.26
N LYS A 159 5.88 -21.47 -2.97
CA LYS A 159 6.09 -22.80 -2.39
C LYS A 159 7.23 -22.77 -1.36
N THR A 160 8.27 -21.99 -1.64
CA THR A 160 9.42 -21.71 -0.77
C THR A 160 9.41 -20.22 -0.44
N PRO A 161 8.55 -19.79 0.49
CA PRO A 161 8.36 -18.38 0.80
C PRO A 161 9.63 -17.73 1.36
N GLY A 162 9.74 -16.43 1.15
CA GLY A 162 10.84 -15.62 1.64
C GLY A 162 10.72 -14.16 1.23
N LEU A 163 11.75 -13.41 1.62
CA LEU A 163 11.95 -12.00 1.27
C LEU A 163 13.27 -11.86 0.54
N SER A 164 13.28 -11.07 -0.53
CA SER A 164 14.48 -10.87 -1.34
C SER A 164 14.71 -9.41 -1.70
N ALA A 165 15.98 -9.01 -1.70
CA ALA A 165 16.43 -7.66 -1.99
C ALA A 165 17.36 -7.67 -3.22
N PHE A 166 17.16 -6.70 -4.09
CA PHE A 166 17.93 -6.48 -5.30
C PHE A 166 18.38 -5.03 -5.38
N LYS A 167 19.65 -4.77 -5.71
CA LYS A 167 20.11 -3.43 -6.08
C LYS A 167 19.52 -3.05 -7.43
N ILE A 168 19.02 -1.82 -7.54
CA ILE A 168 18.52 -1.22 -8.78
C ILE A 168 19.65 -0.39 -9.39
N HIS A 169 20.05 -0.73 -10.61
CA HIS A 169 21.07 0.02 -11.35
C HIS A 169 20.45 1.15 -12.19
N ALA A 170 21.30 2.09 -12.63
CA ALA A 170 20.91 3.25 -13.45
C ALA A 170 20.28 2.92 -14.81
N ASP A 171 20.42 1.67 -15.28
CA ASP A 171 19.82 1.15 -16.50
C ASP A 171 18.59 0.26 -16.23
N GLY A 172 18.17 0.15 -14.97
CA GLY A 172 17.03 -0.68 -14.54
C GLY A 172 17.38 -2.14 -14.31
N GLN A 173 18.63 -2.58 -14.53
CA GLN A 173 19.03 -3.94 -14.17
C GLN A 173 18.92 -4.16 -12.66
N LEU A 174 18.61 -5.39 -12.28
CA LEU A 174 18.52 -5.81 -10.88
C LEU A 174 19.65 -6.79 -10.56
N THR A 175 20.39 -6.55 -9.48
CA THR A 175 21.38 -7.51 -8.95
C THR A 175 20.97 -7.98 -7.57
N HIS A 176 20.93 -9.30 -7.37
CA HIS A 176 20.60 -9.91 -6.09
C HIS A 176 21.59 -9.47 -4.99
N ILE A 177 21.06 -9.10 -3.84
CA ILE A 177 21.84 -8.70 -2.65
C ILE A 177 21.70 -9.74 -1.55
N GLN A 178 20.46 -10.09 -1.21
CA GLN A 178 20.16 -11.00 -0.12
C GLN A 178 18.78 -11.61 -0.32
N SER A 179 18.65 -12.87 0.08
CA SER A 179 17.38 -13.57 0.23
C SER A 179 17.33 -14.22 1.59
N LEU A 180 16.14 -14.26 2.19
CA LEU A 180 15.90 -14.92 3.46
C LEU A 180 14.62 -15.74 3.34
N ALA A 181 14.76 -17.06 3.50
CA ALA A 181 13.65 -17.98 3.50
C ALA A 181 12.80 -17.81 4.76
N ASP A 182 11.50 -18.05 4.61
CA ASP A 182 10.56 -18.10 5.72
C ASP A 182 10.93 -19.16 6.77
N THR A 183 10.54 -18.91 8.02
CA THR A 183 10.71 -19.85 9.14
C THR A 183 9.53 -19.68 10.09
N GLU A 184 9.33 -20.65 11.00
CA GLU A 184 8.28 -20.57 12.05
C GLU A 184 8.34 -19.32 12.95
N LYS A 185 9.44 -18.55 12.91
CA LYS A 185 9.64 -17.35 13.76
C LYS A 185 9.34 -16.03 13.05
N ILE A 186 9.28 -16.03 11.72
CA ILE A 186 9.05 -14.84 10.90
C ILE A 186 7.75 -15.03 10.12
N TYR A 187 7.11 -13.93 9.75
CA TYR A 187 5.84 -13.91 9.06
C TYR A 187 6.07 -13.45 7.61
N THR A 188 6.63 -14.34 6.77
CA THR A 188 6.97 -14.05 5.36
C THR A 188 6.35 -15.03 4.35
N ASP A 189 5.56 -15.99 4.78
CA ASP A 189 4.73 -16.80 3.90
C ASP A 189 3.53 -16.00 3.38
N GLY A 190 3.58 -15.70 2.09
CA GLY A 190 2.57 -14.89 1.43
C GLY A 190 2.73 -13.42 1.73
N ILE A 191 3.90 -12.83 1.45
CA ILE A 191 4.08 -11.38 1.62
C ILE A 191 3.16 -10.65 0.65
N ILE A 192 2.13 -10.03 1.22
CA ILE A 192 1.10 -9.30 0.48
C ILE A 192 1.11 -7.80 0.83
N GLY A 193 1.71 -7.43 1.96
CA GLY A 193 1.93 -6.04 2.33
C GLY A 193 3.41 -5.76 2.60
N MET A 194 3.89 -4.62 2.11
CA MET A 194 5.19 -4.07 2.45
C MET A 194 5.07 -2.57 2.67
N SER A 195 5.77 -2.04 3.67
CA SER A 195 5.92 -0.60 3.84
C SER A 195 7.22 -0.27 4.56
N ILE A 196 7.62 1.00 4.55
CA ILE A 196 8.91 1.45 5.07
C ILE A 196 8.78 2.64 6.00
N HIS A 197 9.70 2.75 6.95
CA HIS A 197 9.97 3.95 7.72
C HIS A 197 11.47 4.24 7.78
N THR A 198 11.82 5.52 7.84
CA THR A 198 13.17 5.96 8.24
C THR A 198 13.06 6.73 9.55
N ILE A 199 13.65 6.20 10.62
CA ILE A 199 13.48 6.72 11.99
C ILE A 199 14.85 6.99 12.59
N ALA A 200 15.29 8.25 12.68
CA ALA A 200 16.64 8.61 13.13
C ALA A 200 17.74 7.92 12.30
N ASP A 201 17.73 8.17 10.98
CA ASP A 201 18.72 7.69 9.98
C ASP A 201 18.81 6.17 9.85
N LYS A 202 17.72 5.52 10.20
CA LYS A 202 17.61 4.08 10.31
C LYS A 202 16.41 3.62 9.51
N THR A 203 16.65 2.88 8.43
CA THR A 203 15.60 2.36 7.55
C THR A 203 15.06 1.04 8.08
N TYR A 204 13.75 0.96 8.16
CA TYR A 204 12.99 -0.20 8.60
C TYR A 204 11.97 -0.59 7.53
N LEU A 205 11.95 -1.87 7.17
CA LEU A 205 10.94 -2.46 6.30
C LEU A 205 9.98 -3.28 7.16
N PHE A 206 8.70 -3.24 6.83
CA PHE A 206 7.65 -4.03 7.47
C PHE A 206 6.98 -4.91 6.44
N THR A 207 6.89 -6.21 6.70
CA THR A 207 6.22 -7.18 5.83
C THR A 207 5.01 -7.78 6.51
N GLY A 208 3.96 -8.05 5.74
CA GLY A 208 2.77 -8.75 6.18
C GLY A 208 2.63 -10.11 5.53
N GLY A 209 2.65 -11.18 6.33
CA GLY A 209 2.50 -12.56 5.88
C GLY A 209 1.05 -13.00 5.91
N PHE A 210 0.46 -13.23 4.75
CA PHE A 210 -0.92 -13.66 4.60
C PHE A 210 -1.14 -15.06 5.19
N GLN A 211 -0.24 -16.00 4.93
CA GLN A 211 -0.39 -17.37 5.42
C GLN A 211 -0.03 -17.49 6.89
N ASP A 212 0.96 -16.71 7.35
CA ASP A 212 1.45 -16.81 8.72
C ASP A 212 0.65 -15.98 9.73
N ASN A 213 -0.22 -15.08 9.26
CA ASN A 213 -1.07 -14.23 10.10
C ASN A 213 -0.25 -13.31 11.01
N GLY A 214 0.65 -12.52 10.43
CA GLY A 214 1.46 -11.63 11.24
C GLY A 214 2.31 -10.64 10.45
N LEU A 215 3.06 -9.84 11.20
CA LEU A 215 3.98 -8.84 10.68
C LEU A 215 5.42 -9.15 11.11
N SER A 216 6.35 -8.88 10.22
CA SER A 216 7.79 -8.88 10.52
C SER A 216 8.38 -7.50 10.27
N SER A 217 9.26 -7.06 11.16
CA SER A 217 10.06 -5.85 11.02
C SER A 217 11.50 -6.20 10.71
N TRP A 218 12.10 -5.44 9.79
CA TRP A 218 13.43 -5.66 9.27
C TRP A 218 14.25 -4.40 9.37
N ARG A 219 15.49 -4.54 9.80
CA ARG A 219 16.50 -3.51 9.60
C ARG A 219 16.98 -3.59 8.15
N VAL A 220 16.99 -2.47 7.43
CA VAL A 220 17.67 -2.36 6.13
C VAL A 220 18.95 -1.52 6.30
N TYR A 221 20.04 -2.00 5.74
CA TYR A 221 21.34 -1.33 5.76
C TYR A 221 21.63 -0.63 4.42
N GLU A 222 22.62 0.25 4.43
CA GLU A 222 22.98 1.08 3.28
C GLU A 222 23.35 0.26 2.04
N ASP A 223 23.91 -0.93 2.23
CA ASP A 223 24.27 -1.86 1.15
C ASP A 223 23.10 -2.75 0.68
N GLY A 224 21.88 -2.51 1.17
CA GLY A 224 20.67 -3.26 0.85
C GLY A 224 20.52 -4.59 1.57
N ARG A 225 21.51 -5.00 2.38
CA ARG A 225 21.35 -6.14 3.28
C ARG A 225 20.29 -5.82 4.32
N PHE A 226 19.67 -6.86 4.87
CA PHE A 226 18.65 -6.72 5.88
C PHE A 226 18.69 -7.84 6.92
N GLU A 227 18.18 -7.56 8.12
CA GLU A 227 18.02 -8.54 9.19
C GLU A 227 16.66 -8.40 9.87
N ASN A 228 16.10 -9.53 10.32
CA ASN A 228 14.86 -9.53 11.09
C ASN A 228 15.11 -8.92 12.48
N LEU A 229 14.19 -8.06 12.93
CA LEU A 229 14.28 -7.40 14.23
C LEU A 229 13.21 -7.88 15.21
N SER A 230 11.96 -7.90 14.75
CA SER A 230 10.82 -8.20 15.60
C SER A 230 9.69 -8.77 14.78
N ASN A 231 8.93 -9.67 15.39
CA ASN A 231 7.80 -10.32 14.76
C ASN A 231 6.59 -10.23 15.69
N ILE A 232 5.40 -9.98 15.13
CA ILE A 232 4.14 -9.94 15.86
C ILE A 232 3.11 -10.76 15.11
N GLY A 233 2.70 -11.87 15.73
CA GLY A 233 1.66 -12.74 15.21
C GLY A 233 0.28 -12.30 15.65
N ASP A 234 -0.72 -12.82 14.97
CA ASP A 234 -2.12 -12.62 15.31
C ASP A 234 -2.48 -13.17 16.70
N ASP A 235 -3.41 -12.48 17.33
CA ASP A 235 -4.13 -12.95 18.51
C ASP A 235 -5.58 -12.44 18.47
N ARG A 236 -6.35 -12.69 19.53
CA ARG A 236 -7.77 -12.31 19.60
C ARG A 236 -8.04 -10.80 19.56
N THR A 237 -7.01 -9.97 19.60
CA THR A 237 -7.09 -8.51 19.74
C THR A 237 -6.33 -7.74 18.66
N LEU A 238 -5.43 -8.40 17.92
CA LEU A 238 -4.53 -7.73 16.97
C LEU A 238 -5.07 -7.65 15.54
N PHE A 239 -5.98 -8.55 15.15
CA PHE A 239 -6.58 -8.58 13.81
C PHE A 239 -5.52 -8.68 12.70
N LEU A 240 -4.66 -9.69 12.80
CA LEU A 240 -3.60 -9.98 11.82
C LEU A 240 -3.87 -11.29 11.06
N ASN A 241 -5.02 -11.95 11.28
CA ASN A 241 -5.41 -13.13 10.50
C ASN A 241 -5.54 -12.78 9.01
N GLY A 242 -4.71 -13.40 8.16
CA GLY A 242 -4.61 -13.04 6.77
C GLY A 242 -4.11 -11.61 6.58
N THR A 243 -3.04 -11.21 7.29
CA THR A 243 -2.44 -9.87 7.16
C THR A 243 -2.21 -9.53 5.69
N TYR A 244 -2.76 -8.40 5.24
CA TYR A 244 -2.96 -8.12 3.82
C TYR A 244 -2.30 -6.79 3.40
N PRO A 245 -2.99 -5.65 3.18
CA PRO A 245 -2.27 -4.43 2.88
C PRO A 245 -1.56 -3.90 4.13
N VAL A 246 -0.33 -3.44 3.95
CA VAL A 246 0.48 -2.80 4.99
C VAL A 246 0.97 -1.47 4.41
N ILE A 247 0.72 -0.36 5.10
CA ILE A 247 1.21 0.97 4.73
C ILE A 247 1.83 1.67 5.94
N SER A 248 2.69 2.65 5.68
CA SER A 248 3.37 3.43 6.70
C SER A 248 2.95 4.89 6.65
N ALA A 249 2.80 5.52 7.83
CA ALA A 249 2.46 6.93 7.96
C ALA A 249 3.19 7.56 9.15
N THR A 250 3.57 8.83 9.03
CA THR A 250 4.26 9.58 10.11
C THR A 250 3.48 10.84 10.45
N LYS A 251 3.09 11.00 11.71
CA LYS A 251 2.39 12.21 12.20
C LYS A 251 3.07 12.78 13.42
N LYS A 252 3.47 14.05 13.34
CA LYS A 252 4.15 14.80 14.42
C LYS A 252 5.28 14.01 15.10
N GLY A 253 6.10 13.34 14.30
CA GLY A 253 7.25 12.54 14.78
C GLY A 253 6.91 11.11 15.23
N TRP A 254 5.63 10.73 15.30
CA TRP A 254 5.21 9.36 15.55
C TRP A 254 5.10 8.59 14.24
N ASN A 255 5.67 7.39 14.22
CA ASN A 255 5.68 6.51 13.05
C ASN A 255 4.69 5.37 13.28
N TYR A 256 3.81 5.15 12.30
CA TYR A 256 2.75 4.16 12.36
C TYR A 256 2.83 3.20 11.19
N VAL A 257 2.52 1.93 11.47
CA VAL A 257 2.21 0.92 10.46
C VAL A 257 0.72 0.63 10.56
N ILE A 258 0.01 0.81 9.45
CA ILE A 258 -1.43 0.59 9.32
C ILE A 258 -1.63 -0.67 8.48
N VAL A 259 -2.47 -1.56 9.00
CA VAL A 259 -2.60 -2.93 8.51
C VAL A 259 -4.06 -3.23 8.32
N GLY A 260 -4.38 -3.70 7.11
CA GLY A 260 -5.62 -4.41 6.86
C GLY A 260 -5.35 -5.91 6.83
N HIS A 261 -6.43 -6.66 6.81
CA HIS A 261 -6.42 -8.11 6.79
C HIS A 261 -7.56 -8.65 5.96
N ARG A 262 -7.34 -9.86 5.42
CA ARG A 262 -8.33 -10.59 4.66
C ARG A 262 -8.35 -12.02 5.15
N HIS A 263 -9.36 -12.34 5.94
CA HIS A 263 -9.52 -13.66 6.53
C HIS A 263 -9.55 -14.78 5.49
N HIS A 264 -8.92 -15.90 5.83
CA HIS A 264 -8.97 -17.10 5.00
C HIS A 264 -10.39 -17.66 4.82
N SER A 265 -11.31 -17.33 5.73
CA SER A 265 -12.74 -17.66 5.63
C SER A 265 -13.43 -17.07 4.39
N TYR A 266 -12.88 -16.00 3.81
CA TYR A 266 -13.38 -15.43 2.56
C TYR A 266 -13.10 -16.30 1.33
N TYR A 267 -12.23 -17.30 1.46
CA TYR A 267 -11.85 -18.17 0.36
C TYR A 267 -12.53 -19.53 0.50
N LYS A 268 -13.11 -20.00 -0.60
CA LYS A 268 -13.46 -21.42 -0.73
C LYS A 268 -12.21 -22.27 -0.50
N PRO A 269 -12.32 -23.51 -0.01
CA PRO A 269 -11.18 -24.40 0.15
C PRO A 269 -10.34 -24.46 -1.13
N THR A 270 -9.10 -23.94 -1.05
CA THR A 270 -8.13 -23.99 -2.15
C THR A 270 -6.83 -24.65 -1.69
N PRO A 271 -5.99 -25.14 -2.63
CA PRO A 271 -4.67 -25.71 -2.28
C PRO A 271 -3.62 -24.69 -1.82
N TRP A 272 -3.84 -23.39 -2.05
CA TRP A 272 -2.84 -22.35 -1.78
C TRP A 272 -3.03 -21.66 -0.41
N VAL A 273 -4.16 -21.85 0.26
CA VAL A 273 -4.38 -21.43 1.65
C VAL A 273 -3.92 -22.58 2.55
N LYS A 274 -2.81 -22.38 3.28
CA LYS A 274 -1.99 -23.45 3.87
C LYS A 274 -2.56 -24.02 5.17
N ASP A 275 -2.80 -23.18 6.17
CA ASP A 275 -3.64 -23.54 7.32
C ASP A 275 -5.10 -23.18 7.01
N ARG A 276 -6.10 -23.86 7.58
CA ARG A 276 -7.55 -23.59 7.45
C ARG A 276 -8.35 -23.90 8.70
N TYR A 277 -7.72 -24.45 9.73
CA TYR A 277 -8.42 -25.06 10.87
C TYR A 277 -8.06 -24.39 12.19
N SER A 278 -6.91 -23.71 12.28
CA SER A 278 -6.53 -22.95 13.49
C SER A 278 -7.13 -21.55 13.54
N TYR A 279 -7.77 -21.09 12.47
CA TYR A 279 -8.19 -19.69 12.38
C TYR A 279 -9.40 -19.37 13.23
N TYR A 280 -9.24 -18.31 14.00
CA TYR A 280 -10.34 -17.58 14.58
C TYR A 280 -10.76 -16.47 13.61
N TYR A 281 -12.05 -16.19 13.51
CA TYR A 281 -12.56 -15.04 12.75
C TYR A 281 -12.93 -13.95 13.75
N HIS A 282 -12.21 -12.82 13.68
CA HIS A 282 -12.29 -11.73 14.66
C HIS A 282 -13.20 -10.60 14.19
N GLY A 283 -13.66 -10.66 12.93
CA GLY A 283 -14.27 -9.53 12.21
C GLY A 283 -13.24 -8.78 11.33
N ASP A 284 -13.74 -7.86 10.50
CA ASP A 284 -12.88 -6.95 9.73
C ASP A 284 -12.52 -5.72 10.57
N ALA A 285 -11.29 -5.23 10.44
CA ALA A 285 -10.80 -4.08 11.19
C ALA A 285 -9.55 -3.50 10.51
N VAL A 286 -9.25 -2.23 10.72
CA VAL A 286 -7.95 -1.66 10.35
C VAL A 286 -7.13 -1.47 11.62
N SER A 287 -6.03 -2.21 11.73
CA SER A 287 -5.13 -2.15 12.88
C SER A 287 -4.00 -1.14 12.66
N VAL A 288 -3.65 -0.43 13.72
CA VAL A 288 -2.55 0.54 13.74
C VAL A 288 -1.55 0.13 14.81
N PHE A 289 -0.29 0.12 14.43
CA PHE A 289 0.86 -0.14 15.29
C PHE A 289 1.75 1.10 15.31
N TRP A 290 2.21 1.49 16.49
CA TRP A 290 3.31 2.44 16.62
C TRP A 290 4.64 1.71 16.39
N VAL A 291 5.55 2.36 15.67
CA VAL A 291 6.93 1.88 15.49
C VAL A 291 7.84 2.62 16.45
N ASN A 292 8.43 1.90 17.39
CA ASN A 292 9.37 2.50 18.33
C ASN A 292 10.73 2.82 17.67
N PRO A 293 11.63 3.57 18.33
CA PRO A 293 12.93 3.94 17.74
C PRO A 293 13.87 2.77 17.39
N LYS A 294 13.56 1.54 17.82
CA LYS A 294 14.30 0.33 17.45
C LYS A 294 13.71 -0.37 16.22
N GLY A 295 12.56 0.09 15.70
CA GLY A 295 11.84 -0.56 14.62
C GLY A 295 10.85 -1.62 15.08
N GLU A 296 10.57 -1.74 16.38
CA GLU A 296 9.64 -2.74 16.90
C GLU A 296 8.20 -2.23 16.80
N LEU A 297 7.27 -3.13 16.46
CA LEU A 297 5.84 -2.84 16.34
C LEU A 297 5.16 -2.95 17.71
N VAL A 298 4.43 -1.90 18.10
CA VAL A 298 3.66 -1.84 19.34
C VAL A 298 2.19 -1.58 19.01
N PRO A 299 1.24 -2.45 19.44
CA PRO A 299 -0.18 -2.24 19.18
C PRO A 299 -0.65 -0.87 19.66
N ARG A 300 -1.41 -0.16 18.82
CA ARG A 300 -1.84 1.21 19.12
C ARG A 300 -3.35 1.38 19.14
N SER A 301 -4.03 0.97 18.09
CA SER A 301 -5.50 0.97 18.02
C SER A 301 -5.97 0.03 16.91
N ALA A 302 -7.23 -0.39 16.97
CA ALA A 302 -7.91 -1.04 15.87
C ALA A 302 -9.26 -0.37 15.65
N THR A 303 -9.61 -0.12 14.40
CA THR A 303 -10.94 0.35 14.01
C THR A 303 -11.70 -0.84 13.44
N ILE A 304 -12.61 -1.40 14.25
CA ILE A 304 -13.38 -2.59 13.89
C ILE A 304 -14.56 -2.17 13.01
N ASP A 305 -14.79 -2.93 11.95
CA ASP A 305 -15.91 -2.79 11.04
C ASP A 305 -17.25 -2.85 11.79
N ASP A 306 -18.16 -1.96 11.43
CA ASP A 306 -19.50 -1.85 12.00
C ASP A 306 -20.53 -1.54 10.91
N THR A 307 -21.76 -1.20 11.27
CA THR A 307 -22.81 -0.92 10.28
C THR A 307 -22.66 0.40 9.55
N GLN A 308 -21.72 1.26 9.96
CA GLN A 308 -21.52 2.61 9.40
C GLN A 308 -20.23 2.68 8.56
N THR A 309 -19.22 1.91 8.95
CA THR A 309 -17.99 1.73 8.20
C THR A 309 -18.18 0.65 7.14
N LEU A 310 -17.57 0.85 5.96
CA LEU A 310 -17.65 -0.07 4.84
C LEU A 310 -16.28 -0.70 4.62
N THR A 311 -15.80 -1.51 5.57
CA THR A 311 -14.43 -2.07 5.54
C THR A 311 -14.37 -3.58 5.37
N LYS A 312 -15.51 -4.23 5.09
CA LYS A 312 -15.56 -5.69 4.97
C LYS A 312 -14.74 -6.20 3.81
N GLY A 313 -13.89 -7.20 4.07
CA GLY A 313 -13.05 -7.80 3.04
C GLY A 313 -12.12 -6.81 2.36
N GLN A 314 -11.54 -5.89 3.15
CA GLN A 314 -10.48 -4.97 2.73
C GLN A 314 -9.31 -5.69 2.02
N THR A 315 -8.77 -5.03 1.01
CA THR A 315 -7.73 -5.59 0.12
C THR A 315 -6.61 -4.61 -0.18
N ARG A 316 -6.84 -3.31 0.04
CA ARG A 316 -5.86 -2.26 -0.22
C ARG A 316 -6.06 -1.10 0.73
N LEU A 317 -4.95 -0.60 1.24
CA LEU A 317 -4.86 0.68 1.92
C LEU A 317 -4.07 1.64 1.04
N HIS A 318 -4.49 2.90 0.99
CA HIS A 318 -3.73 3.96 0.34
C HIS A 318 -3.67 5.19 1.25
N LYS A 319 -2.51 5.84 1.29
CA LYS A 319 -2.28 7.03 2.11
C LYS A 319 -2.18 8.27 1.23
N LEU A 320 -2.89 9.33 1.62
CA LEU A 320 -2.69 10.67 1.08
C LEU A 320 -2.30 11.60 2.23
N SER A 321 -1.18 12.30 2.07
CA SER A 321 -0.78 13.32 3.05
C SER A 321 -1.72 14.51 2.97
N TYR A 322 -2.39 14.87 4.08
CA TYR A 322 -3.39 15.95 4.07
C TYR A 322 -2.85 17.23 4.72
N ASN A 323 -2.53 17.19 6.02
CA ASN A 323 -1.92 18.29 6.74
C ASN A 323 -1.05 17.79 7.92
N ASP A 324 -0.61 18.70 8.78
CA ASP A 324 0.25 18.39 9.93
C ASP A 324 -0.47 17.54 11.01
N GLU A 325 -1.79 17.58 11.04
CA GLU A 325 -2.62 16.89 12.03
C GLU A 325 -3.09 15.53 11.54
N TYR A 326 -3.34 15.39 10.23
CA TYR A 326 -3.95 14.20 9.66
C TYR A 326 -3.29 13.74 8.35
N ASP A 327 -3.33 12.42 8.13
CA ASP A 327 -3.29 11.80 6.80
C ASP A 327 -4.66 11.21 6.48
N ILE A 328 -5.04 11.18 5.20
CA ILE A 328 -6.20 10.43 4.72
C ILE A 328 -5.75 9.00 4.44
N ILE A 329 -6.45 8.04 5.04
CA ILE A 329 -6.29 6.61 4.79
C ILE A 329 -7.52 6.12 4.05
N ALA A 330 -7.34 5.72 2.80
CA ALA A 330 -8.38 5.09 2.00
C ALA A 330 -8.29 3.57 2.13
N VAL A 331 -9.41 2.93 2.42
CA VAL A 331 -9.58 1.48 2.50
C VAL A 331 -10.45 1.04 1.35
N ALA A 332 -9.89 0.26 0.44
CA ALA A 332 -10.62 -0.38 -0.64
C ALA A 332 -11.07 -1.77 -0.21
N THR A 333 -12.32 -2.08 -0.50
CA THR A 333 -12.91 -3.37 -0.16
C THR A 333 -13.32 -4.15 -1.39
N ARG A 334 -13.23 -5.47 -1.25
CA ARG A 334 -13.78 -6.39 -2.25
C ARG A 334 -15.23 -6.73 -1.93
N ASP A 335 -15.56 -6.92 -0.66
CA ASP A 335 -16.81 -7.54 -0.26
C ASP A 335 -17.92 -6.49 -0.07
N ASP A 336 -17.62 -5.31 0.48
CA ASP A 336 -18.55 -4.17 0.51
C ASP A 336 -18.58 -3.38 -0.81
N GLN A 337 -17.61 -3.61 -1.70
CA GLN A 337 -17.46 -2.86 -2.96
C GLN A 337 -17.44 -1.35 -2.71
N SER A 338 -16.53 -0.92 -1.84
CA SER A 338 -16.51 0.42 -1.27
C SER A 338 -15.10 1.02 -1.24
N LEU A 339 -15.08 2.34 -1.10
CA LEU A 339 -13.95 3.10 -0.59
C LEU A 339 -14.38 3.74 0.73
N GLN A 340 -13.73 3.36 1.82
CA GLN A 340 -13.90 3.99 3.14
C GLN A 340 -12.70 4.89 3.43
N LEU A 341 -12.94 6.14 3.81
CA LEU A 341 -11.92 7.10 4.22
C LEU A 341 -11.85 7.19 5.74
N PHE A 342 -10.63 7.28 6.25
CA PHE A 342 -10.34 7.61 7.64
C PHE A 342 -9.31 8.74 7.70
N MET A 343 -9.43 9.58 8.73
CA MET A 343 -8.34 10.47 9.14
C MET A 343 -7.47 9.74 10.15
N LEU A 344 -6.19 9.54 9.83
CA LEU A 344 -5.18 9.11 10.80
C LEU A 344 -4.66 10.34 11.53
N ASN A 345 -4.86 10.39 12.85
CA ASN A 345 -4.39 11.51 13.66
C ASN A 345 -3.02 11.24 14.32
N GLU A 346 -2.47 12.26 14.98
CA GLU A 346 -1.20 12.20 15.74
C GLU A 346 -1.16 11.17 16.88
N THR A 347 -2.31 10.65 17.30
CA THR A 347 -2.39 9.62 18.34
C THR A 347 -2.44 8.21 17.75
N GLY A 348 -2.36 8.07 16.42
CA GLY A 348 -2.43 6.79 15.73
C GLY A 348 -3.85 6.22 15.65
N ARG A 349 -4.90 7.03 15.83
CA ARG A 349 -6.30 6.60 15.68
C ARG A 349 -6.81 6.91 14.28
N LEU A 350 -7.59 5.99 13.73
CA LEU A 350 -8.33 6.17 12.48
C LEU A 350 -9.76 6.60 12.81
N ILE A 351 -10.18 7.75 12.27
CA ILE A 351 -11.51 8.30 12.52
C ILE A 351 -12.26 8.39 11.18
N PRO A 352 -13.48 7.84 11.04
CA PRO A 352 -14.22 7.87 9.78
C PRO A 352 -14.33 9.28 9.20
N ALA A 353 -14.14 9.38 7.88
CA ALA A 353 -14.02 10.67 7.18
C ALA A 353 -14.85 10.75 5.89
N GLY A 354 -15.62 9.72 5.56
CA GLY A 354 -16.38 9.64 4.30
C GLY A 354 -16.30 8.25 3.68
N ASN A 355 -17.25 7.90 2.83
CA ASN A 355 -17.21 6.65 2.06
C ASN A 355 -18.08 6.73 0.81
N ILE A 356 -17.93 5.73 -0.06
CA ILE A 356 -18.78 5.51 -1.23
C ILE A 356 -18.85 4.02 -1.55
N ILE A 357 -20.02 3.56 -2.01
CA ILE A 357 -20.19 2.26 -2.68
C ILE A 357 -19.82 2.45 -4.15
N THR A 358 -18.77 1.78 -4.60
CA THR A 358 -18.26 1.89 -5.98
C THR A 358 -19.08 1.09 -6.98
N GLY A 359 -19.81 0.08 -6.51
CA GLY A 359 -20.59 -0.85 -7.32
C GLY A 359 -19.76 -1.91 -8.03
N PHE A 360 -18.49 -2.06 -7.62
CA PHE A 360 -17.62 -3.16 -8.05
C PHE A 360 -16.59 -3.50 -6.97
N PRO A 361 -16.14 -4.76 -6.88
CA PRO A 361 -15.11 -5.14 -5.91
C PRO A 361 -13.75 -4.59 -6.30
N ILE A 362 -13.02 -4.08 -5.30
CA ILE A 362 -11.64 -3.61 -5.46
C ILE A 362 -10.69 -4.62 -4.80
N TYR A 363 -9.58 -4.91 -5.48
CA TYR A 363 -8.47 -5.70 -4.93
C TYR A 363 -7.28 -4.77 -4.62
N TYR A 364 -6.05 -5.02 -5.09
CA TYR A 364 -4.96 -4.04 -4.95
C TYR A 364 -5.05 -2.86 -5.92
N GLY A 365 -6.09 -2.81 -6.76
CA GLY A 365 -6.31 -1.83 -7.81
C GLY A 365 -6.70 -0.43 -7.30
N LEU A 366 -6.18 -0.01 -6.15
CA LEU A 366 -6.34 1.34 -5.60
C LEU A 366 -4.98 2.02 -5.49
N SER A 367 -4.92 3.22 -6.07
CA SER A 367 -3.86 4.21 -5.88
C SER A 367 -4.50 5.60 -5.75
N GLY A 368 -3.72 6.61 -5.41
CA GLY A 368 -4.21 7.96 -5.26
C GLY A 368 -3.09 8.98 -5.23
N GLN A 369 -3.43 10.22 -5.57
CA GLN A 369 -2.48 11.32 -5.64
C GLN A 369 -3.15 12.65 -5.34
N LYS A 370 -2.39 13.56 -4.73
CA LYS A 370 -2.74 14.98 -4.68
C LYS A 370 -2.33 15.64 -6.00
N ILE A 371 -3.26 16.30 -6.67
CA ILE A 371 -3.03 17.02 -7.94
C ILE A 371 -3.48 18.45 -7.75
N GLY A 372 -2.53 19.40 -7.77
CA GLY A 372 -2.83 20.77 -7.32
C GLY A 372 -3.22 20.77 -5.84
N ASP A 373 -4.38 21.35 -5.53
CA ASP A 373 -4.94 21.37 -4.17
C ASP A 373 -5.91 20.21 -3.89
N ASP A 374 -6.28 19.46 -4.93
CA ASP A 374 -7.27 18.39 -4.88
C ASP A 374 -6.65 17.01 -4.63
N TYR A 375 -7.44 16.12 -4.03
CA TYR A 375 -7.06 14.74 -3.77
C TYR A 375 -7.87 13.79 -4.63
N PHE A 376 -7.20 12.81 -5.25
CA PHE A 376 -7.83 11.83 -6.12
C PHE A 376 -7.51 10.39 -5.70
N LEU A 377 -8.49 9.51 -5.89
CA LEU A 377 -8.34 8.06 -5.81
C LEU A 377 -8.71 7.42 -7.14
N PHE A 378 -7.90 6.45 -7.57
CA PHE A 378 -8.10 5.67 -8.79
C PHE A 378 -8.37 4.23 -8.40
N ALA A 379 -9.59 3.77 -8.61
CA ALA A 379 -10.06 2.46 -8.18
C ALA A 379 -10.51 1.62 -9.38
N GLY A 380 -9.85 0.48 -9.55
CA GLY A 380 -10.15 -0.47 -10.61
C GLY A 380 -10.83 -1.74 -10.11
N SER A 381 -11.72 -2.28 -10.93
CA SER A 381 -12.51 -3.47 -10.65
C SER A 381 -11.70 -4.74 -10.83
N VAL A 382 -11.80 -5.68 -9.89
CA VAL A 382 -11.24 -7.04 -10.05
C VAL A 382 -12.18 -7.98 -10.81
N GLU A 383 -13.43 -7.59 -11.05
CA GLU A 383 -14.44 -8.43 -11.72
C GLU A 383 -14.62 -8.11 -13.20
N ASN A 384 -14.38 -6.87 -13.60
CA ASN A 384 -14.56 -6.42 -14.98
C ASN A 384 -13.52 -5.33 -15.32
N ASN A 385 -13.59 -4.84 -16.55
CA ASN A 385 -12.65 -3.88 -17.11
C ASN A 385 -12.89 -2.41 -16.68
N THR A 386 -13.61 -2.16 -15.58
CA THR A 386 -13.94 -0.80 -15.14
C THR A 386 -12.83 -0.20 -14.28
N LEU A 387 -12.43 1.03 -14.59
CA LEU A 387 -11.56 1.86 -13.78
C LEU A 387 -12.23 3.23 -13.57
N LYS A 388 -12.27 3.69 -12.31
CA LYS A 388 -12.87 4.97 -11.94
C LYS A 388 -11.89 5.87 -11.23
N ALA A 389 -12.03 7.18 -11.45
CA ALA A 389 -11.36 8.21 -10.67
C ALA A 389 -12.38 8.96 -9.82
N TYR A 390 -12.01 9.20 -8.57
CA TYR A 390 -12.81 9.93 -7.58
C TYR A 390 -12.03 11.13 -7.07
N GLN A 391 -12.65 12.31 -7.07
CA GLN A 391 -12.16 13.48 -6.35
C GLN A 391 -12.70 13.45 -4.92
N LEU A 392 -11.87 13.81 -3.95
CA LEU A 392 -12.27 13.95 -2.55
C LEU A 392 -12.63 15.42 -2.31
N ILE A 393 -13.92 15.69 -2.13
CA ILE A 393 -14.46 17.03 -1.85
C ILE A 393 -14.60 17.20 -0.34
N GLU A 394 -13.84 18.12 0.24
CA GLU A 394 -13.95 18.42 1.68
C GLU A 394 -15.25 19.20 1.98
N ASN A 395 -15.97 18.76 3.02
CA ASN A 395 -17.27 19.30 3.43
C ASN A 395 -17.20 20.41 4.49
#